data_AF-A0A2W6XW85-F1
#
_entry.id   AF-A0A2W6XW85-F1
#
_cell.length_a   1.000
_cell.length_b   1.000
_cell.length_c   1.000
_cell.angle_alpha   90.00
_cell.angle_beta   90.00
_cell.angle_gamma   90.00
#
_symmetry.space_group_name_H-M   'P 1'
#
loop_
_entity.id
_entity.type
_entity.pdbx_description
1 polymer ?
#
loop_
_entity_poly.entity_id
_entity_poly.type
_entity_poly.pdbx_seq_one_letter_code
_entity_poly.pdbx_strand_id
1 'polypeptide(L)'
;MIEKSVGRAGVNGRNDTLIVQCLLNVARARTGVKPIAIDGLVGPETIGAITAFQQRSPGLAHDGRIDPDGRTLTTLIAFIGGDEYVFGPIVQQLLAIKTEIDRLAIVAPPPIKRPLLHLSPGLVEVSKYKDIAAGAPASGPLPVMALNAGAPKFGFVGADDAMAATALLAMAFVLSVLIILMIQNPTFRKAVSVRAKELDRILRALQVSSMTGLRESVDIINSIFSDSKDEEQRCRQSPTFQETPECTAAMRRFAETLKKMQSLLPRLMKALQEVLDFAKRPHAGFDIMKLRLAFNKIVKDAQALSFDLQVDLADMREKCKCPEGP
;
A
#
# COMPACT_ATOMS: atom_id res chain seq x y z
N MET A 1 -19.61 -8.86 -5.65
CA MET A 1 -20.44 -9.92 -6.23
C MET A 1 -19.85 -10.21 -7.59
N ILE A 2 -19.75 -11.48 -7.94
CA ILE A 2 -19.03 -11.91 -9.14
C ILE A 2 -19.81 -11.52 -10.40
N GLU A 3 -19.10 -11.20 -11.49
CA GLU A 3 -19.71 -10.83 -12.77
C GLU A 3 -19.91 -12.04 -13.68
N LYS A 4 -19.05 -13.06 -13.54
CA LYS A 4 -19.08 -14.29 -14.33
C LYS A 4 -18.98 -15.52 -13.43
N SER A 5 -19.33 -16.68 -13.97
CA SER A 5 -19.33 -17.93 -13.22
C SER A 5 -17.92 -18.43 -12.89
N VAL A 6 -17.77 -19.04 -11.72
CA VAL A 6 -16.50 -19.56 -11.17
C VAL A 6 -16.67 -21.01 -10.76
N GLY A 7 -15.70 -21.85 -11.09
CA GLY A 7 -15.69 -23.27 -10.75
C GLY A 7 -15.74 -24.16 -11.99
N ARG A 8 -16.32 -25.36 -11.84
CA ARG A 8 -16.40 -26.34 -12.90
C ARG A 8 -17.17 -25.78 -14.11
N ALA A 9 -16.53 -25.79 -15.27
CA ALA A 9 -17.08 -25.23 -16.51
C ALA A 9 -17.55 -23.75 -16.39
N GLY A 10 -17.05 -23.02 -15.39
CA GLY A 10 -17.28 -21.59 -15.25
C GLY A 10 -16.42 -20.78 -16.22
N VAL A 11 -16.75 -19.51 -16.42
CA VAL A 11 -15.89 -18.60 -17.19
C VAL A 11 -14.56 -18.36 -16.49
N ASN A 12 -14.53 -18.49 -15.15
CA ASN A 12 -13.33 -18.48 -14.33
C ASN A 12 -12.50 -17.20 -14.52
N GLY A 13 -13.20 -16.06 -14.59
CA GLY A 13 -12.54 -14.75 -14.57
C GLY A 13 -11.69 -14.61 -13.31
N ARG A 14 -10.44 -14.15 -13.46
CA ARG A 14 -9.49 -14.09 -12.34
C ARG A 14 -10.01 -13.31 -11.13
N ASN A 15 -10.64 -12.15 -11.36
CA ASN A 15 -11.19 -11.33 -10.28
C ASN A 15 -12.35 -12.03 -9.55
N ASP A 16 -13.28 -12.64 -10.28
CA ASP A 16 -14.38 -13.41 -9.70
C ASP A 16 -13.87 -14.62 -8.92
N THR A 17 -12.83 -15.27 -9.44
CA THR A 17 -12.18 -16.42 -8.79
C THR A 17 -11.55 -16.04 -7.46
N LEU A 18 -10.83 -14.92 -7.40
CA LEU A 18 -10.27 -14.40 -6.15
C LEU A 18 -11.36 -14.13 -5.11
N ILE A 19 -12.48 -13.52 -5.53
CA ILE A 19 -13.63 -13.27 -4.65
C ILE A 19 -14.18 -14.59 -4.10
N VAL A 20 -14.41 -15.58 -4.96
CA VAL A 20 -14.94 -16.88 -4.55
C VAL A 20 -13.97 -17.63 -3.62
N GLN A 21 -12.68 -17.66 -3.92
CA GLN A 21 -11.67 -18.27 -3.05
C GLN A 21 -11.64 -17.62 -1.66
N CYS A 22 -11.75 -16.28 -1.58
CA CYS A 22 -11.91 -15.58 -0.32
C CYS A 22 -13.16 -16.02 0.44
N LEU A 23 -14.34 -16.02 -0.20
CA LEU A 23 -15.60 -16.41 0.42
C LEU A 23 -15.60 -17.87 0.91
N LEU A 24 -14.96 -18.77 0.15
CA LEU A 24 -14.82 -20.17 0.52
C LEU A 24 -13.89 -20.35 1.72
N ASN A 25 -12.75 -19.67 1.76
CA ASN A 25 -11.82 -19.75 2.90
C ASN A 25 -12.45 -19.27 4.20
N VAL A 26 -13.25 -18.23 4.09
CA VAL A 26 -14.10 -17.71 5.15
C VAL A 26 -15.08 -18.78 5.67
N ALA A 27 -15.84 -19.42 4.78
CA ALA A 27 -16.78 -20.47 5.17
C ALA A 27 -16.07 -21.71 5.74
N ARG A 28 -14.90 -22.04 5.22
CA ARG A 28 -14.03 -23.13 5.69
C ARG A 28 -13.52 -22.87 7.11
N ALA A 29 -13.10 -21.64 7.42
CA ALA A 29 -12.65 -21.26 8.76
C ALA A 29 -13.75 -21.46 9.81
N ARG A 30 -15.00 -21.09 9.50
CA ARG A 30 -16.16 -21.32 10.40
C ARG A 30 -16.43 -22.80 10.70
N THR A 31 -15.94 -23.70 9.86
CA THR A 31 -16.10 -25.15 10.01
C THR A 31 -14.80 -25.86 10.38
N GLY A 32 -13.77 -25.12 10.80
CA GLY A 32 -12.47 -25.67 11.21
C GLY A 32 -11.66 -26.30 10.06
N VAL A 33 -12.00 -25.99 8.81
CA VAL A 33 -11.33 -26.55 7.62
C VAL A 33 -10.21 -25.60 7.17
N LYS A 34 -9.05 -26.17 6.83
CA LYS A 34 -7.88 -25.40 6.33
C LYS A 34 -8.22 -24.58 5.08
N PRO A 35 -7.70 -23.36 4.93
CA PRO A 35 -7.91 -22.54 3.74
C PRO A 35 -7.23 -23.14 2.49
N ILE A 36 -7.77 -22.80 1.32
CA ILE A 36 -7.15 -23.01 0.00
C ILE A 36 -6.36 -21.75 -0.42
N ALA A 37 -5.51 -21.86 -1.44
CA ALA A 37 -4.79 -20.71 -1.98
C ALA A 37 -5.75 -19.67 -2.60
N ILE A 38 -5.38 -18.38 -2.50
CA ILE A 38 -6.07 -17.25 -3.14
C ILE A 38 -5.18 -16.75 -4.27
N ASP A 39 -5.17 -17.48 -5.38
CA ASP A 39 -4.30 -17.25 -6.54
C ASP A 39 -5.07 -16.76 -7.78
N GLY A 40 -6.42 -16.82 -7.73
CA GLY A 40 -7.29 -16.48 -8.84
C GLY A 40 -7.33 -17.54 -9.94
N LEU A 41 -6.82 -18.75 -9.66
CA LEU A 41 -6.84 -19.90 -10.56
C LEU A 41 -7.88 -20.93 -10.10
N VAL A 42 -8.70 -21.41 -11.02
CA VAL A 42 -9.69 -22.47 -10.73
C VAL A 42 -9.05 -23.84 -10.94
N GLY A 43 -8.38 -24.32 -9.89
CA GLY A 43 -7.81 -25.67 -9.82
C GLY A 43 -8.68 -26.66 -9.02
N PRO A 44 -8.20 -27.91 -8.84
CA PRO A 44 -8.89 -28.94 -8.07
C PRO A 44 -9.24 -28.51 -6.64
N GLU A 45 -8.39 -27.70 -6.00
CA GLU A 45 -8.65 -27.20 -4.64
C GLU A 45 -9.86 -26.26 -4.59
N THR A 46 -9.97 -25.35 -5.57
CA THR A 46 -11.10 -24.40 -5.63
C THR A 46 -12.39 -25.12 -5.97
N ILE A 47 -12.38 -26.01 -6.98
CA ILE A 47 -13.56 -26.81 -7.33
C ILE A 47 -13.98 -27.69 -6.15
N GLY A 48 -13.03 -28.35 -5.50
CA GLY A 48 -13.28 -29.18 -4.32
C GLY A 48 -13.87 -28.37 -3.16
N ALA A 49 -13.38 -27.15 -2.94
CA ALA A 49 -13.94 -26.26 -1.92
C ALA A 49 -15.38 -25.81 -2.26
N ILE A 50 -15.70 -25.52 -3.52
CA ILE A 50 -17.07 -25.19 -3.98
C ILE A 50 -17.99 -26.39 -3.74
N THR A 51 -17.60 -27.57 -4.24
CA THR A 51 -18.41 -28.79 -4.11
C THR A 51 -18.63 -29.15 -2.63
N ALA A 52 -17.60 -29.06 -1.79
CA ALA A 52 -17.74 -29.34 -0.37
C ALA A 52 -18.71 -28.37 0.32
N PHE A 53 -18.68 -27.08 -0.05
CA PHE A 53 -19.64 -26.10 0.47
C PHE A 53 -21.07 -26.40 0.00
N GLN A 54 -21.24 -26.72 -1.28
CA GLN A 54 -22.54 -27.08 -1.86
C GLN A 54 -23.13 -28.33 -1.21
N GLN A 55 -22.32 -29.37 -0.97
CA GLN A 55 -22.74 -30.61 -0.31
C GLN A 55 -23.24 -30.40 1.11
N ARG A 56 -22.62 -29.47 1.84
CA ARG A 56 -22.99 -29.14 3.23
C ARG A 56 -24.21 -28.21 3.32
N SER A 57 -24.63 -27.63 2.20
CA SER A 57 -25.68 -26.62 2.15
C SER A 57 -26.95 -27.22 1.54
N PRO A 58 -28.03 -27.39 2.33
CA PRO A 58 -29.28 -27.97 1.83
C PRO A 58 -29.86 -27.20 0.64
N GLY A 59 -30.31 -27.93 -0.39
CA GLY A 59 -31.00 -27.36 -1.56
C GLY A 59 -30.09 -26.73 -2.62
N LEU A 60 -28.77 -26.89 -2.54
CA LEU A 60 -27.83 -26.51 -3.58
C LEU A 60 -27.51 -27.67 -4.53
N ALA A 61 -27.29 -27.36 -5.81
CA ALA A 61 -26.69 -28.30 -6.75
C ALA A 61 -25.21 -28.54 -6.38
N HIS A 62 -24.74 -29.78 -6.52
CA HIS A 62 -23.35 -30.18 -6.21
C HIS A 62 -22.49 -30.23 -7.47
N ASP A 63 -22.61 -29.22 -8.31
CA ASP A 63 -21.98 -29.15 -9.63
C ASP A 63 -20.54 -28.61 -9.60
N GLY A 64 -20.09 -28.09 -8.44
CA GLY A 64 -18.78 -27.47 -8.29
C GLY A 64 -18.67 -26.11 -8.98
N ARG A 65 -19.79 -25.42 -9.22
CA ARG A 65 -19.87 -24.13 -9.89
C ARG A 65 -20.65 -23.10 -9.09
N ILE A 66 -20.18 -21.85 -9.13
CA ILE A 66 -20.86 -20.68 -8.56
C ILE A 66 -21.18 -19.72 -9.70
N ASP A 67 -22.47 -19.47 -9.92
CA ASP A 67 -22.93 -18.50 -10.91
C ASP A 67 -23.24 -17.13 -10.27
N PRO A 68 -23.11 -16.03 -11.02
CA PRO A 68 -23.60 -14.71 -10.61
C PRO A 68 -25.07 -14.80 -10.19
N ASP A 69 -25.41 -14.18 -9.06
CA ASP A 69 -26.77 -14.21 -8.47
C ASP A 69 -27.35 -15.61 -8.22
N GLY A 70 -26.53 -16.67 -8.34
CA GLY A 70 -26.93 -18.05 -8.17
C GLY A 70 -27.15 -18.43 -6.70
N ARG A 71 -27.92 -19.50 -6.47
CA ARG A 71 -28.23 -20.00 -5.13
C ARG A 71 -26.97 -20.31 -4.31
N THR A 72 -25.95 -20.91 -4.93
CA THR A 72 -24.68 -21.20 -4.26
C THR A 72 -24.03 -19.94 -3.69
N LEU A 73 -23.99 -18.86 -4.48
CA LEU A 73 -23.41 -17.59 -4.06
C LEU A 73 -24.21 -16.94 -2.94
N THR A 74 -25.54 -16.90 -3.09
CA THR A 74 -26.45 -16.34 -2.08
C THR A 74 -26.37 -17.10 -0.76
N THR A 75 -26.38 -18.44 -0.80
CA THR A 75 -26.25 -19.28 0.38
C THR A 75 -24.87 -19.16 1.00
N LEU A 76 -23.80 -19.04 0.21
CA LEU A 76 -22.45 -18.79 0.72
C LEU A 76 -22.38 -17.45 1.45
N ILE A 77 -22.93 -16.39 0.87
CA ILE A 77 -22.99 -15.06 1.50
C ILE A 77 -23.86 -15.06 2.77
N ALA A 78 -24.98 -15.78 2.77
CA ALA A 78 -25.82 -15.92 3.95
C ALA A 78 -25.13 -16.73 5.06
N PHE A 79 -24.47 -17.83 4.70
CA PHE A 79 -23.75 -18.72 5.62
C PHE A 79 -22.62 -18.00 6.36
N ILE A 80 -21.98 -17.04 5.68
CA ILE A 80 -20.90 -16.25 6.25
C ILE A 80 -21.42 -15.04 7.04
N GLY A 81 -22.72 -14.72 6.99
CA GLY A 81 -23.29 -13.55 7.66
C GLY A 81 -22.95 -12.27 6.89
N GLY A 82 -23.97 -11.67 6.27
CA GLY A 82 -23.81 -10.50 5.40
C GLY A 82 -23.09 -9.32 6.07
N ASP A 83 -22.32 -8.58 5.27
CA ASP A 83 -21.55 -7.37 5.58
C ASP A 83 -20.19 -7.59 6.27
N GLU A 84 -20.10 -8.42 7.31
CA GLU A 84 -18.88 -8.60 8.12
C GLU A 84 -17.67 -9.12 7.32
N TYR A 85 -17.90 -9.91 6.25
CA TYR A 85 -16.84 -10.48 5.43
C TYR A 85 -16.36 -9.64 4.24
N VAL A 86 -17.16 -8.65 3.81
CA VAL A 86 -16.71 -7.70 2.78
C VAL A 86 -15.92 -6.59 3.44
N PHE A 87 -16.37 -6.14 4.61
CA PHE A 87 -15.77 -5.03 5.33
C PHE A 87 -14.65 -5.46 6.29
N GLY A 88 -14.74 -6.63 6.92
CA GLY A 88 -13.81 -7.05 7.97
C GLY A 88 -12.34 -7.04 7.55
N PRO A 89 -11.94 -7.72 6.46
CA PRO A 89 -10.55 -7.69 5.98
C PRO A 89 -10.05 -6.28 5.63
N ILE A 90 -10.96 -5.44 5.15
CA ILE A 90 -10.66 -4.07 4.72
C ILE A 90 -10.49 -3.14 5.92
N VAL A 91 -11.40 -3.21 6.88
CA VAL A 91 -11.31 -2.48 8.16
C VAL A 91 -10.06 -2.92 8.91
N GLN A 92 -9.73 -4.23 8.93
CA GLN A 92 -8.46 -4.73 9.48
C GLN A 92 -7.24 -4.09 8.80
N GLN A 93 -7.24 -3.96 7.47
CA GLN A 93 -6.12 -3.32 6.76
C GLN A 93 -5.99 -1.83 7.08
N LEU A 94 -7.10 -1.10 7.13
CA LEU A 94 -7.10 0.31 7.52
C LEU A 94 -6.64 0.51 8.97
N LEU A 95 -7.04 -0.39 9.87
CA LEU A 95 -6.58 -0.41 11.26
C LEU A 95 -5.08 -0.69 11.35
N ALA A 96 -4.55 -1.63 10.57
CA ALA A 96 -3.12 -1.89 10.51
C ALA A 96 -2.33 -0.67 9.99
N ILE A 97 -2.84 0.00 8.96
CA ILE A 97 -2.27 1.26 8.45
C ILE A 97 -2.29 2.35 9.52
N LYS A 98 -3.39 2.46 10.29
CA LYS A 98 -3.50 3.39 11.41
C LYS A 98 -2.40 3.16 12.44
N THR A 99 -2.21 1.92 12.88
CA THR A 99 -1.19 1.56 13.86
C THR A 99 0.21 1.97 13.39
N GLU A 100 0.52 1.77 12.12
CA GLU A 100 1.83 2.14 11.57
C GLU A 100 1.99 3.66 11.45
N ILE A 101 0.94 4.38 11.04
CA ILE A 101 0.94 5.85 11.01
C ILE A 101 1.12 6.43 12.41
N ASP A 102 0.44 5.89 13.42
CA ASP A 102 0.59 6.33 14.81
C ASP A 102 2.02 6.10 15.31
N ARG A 103 2.61 4.94 14.98
CA ARG A 103 4.01 4.62 15.31
C ARG A 103 4.98 5.60 14.66
N LEU A 104 4.80 5.86 13.36
CA LEU A 104 5.66 6.79 12.62
C LEU A 104 5.50 8.23 13.11
N ALA A 105 4.29 8.66 13.44
CA ALA A 105 4.04 10.02 13.94
C ALA A 105 4.76 10.35 15.25
N ILE A 106 5.10 9.33 16.05
CA ILE A 106 5.88 9.48 17.28
C ILE A 106 7.35 9.79 16.97
N VAL A 107 7.93 9.11 15.97
CA VAL A 107 9.37 9.18 15.66
C VAL A 107 9.69 10.11 14.49
N ALA A 108 8.68 10.53 13.73
CA ALA A 108 8.88 11.29 12.51
C ALA A 108 9.33 12.74 12.78
N PRO A 109 10.26 13.25 11.97
CA PRO A 109 10.69 14.64 12.02
C PRO A 109 9.56 15.59 11.57
N PRO A 110 9.63 16.89 11.92
CA PRO A 110 8.58 17.88 11.64
C PRO A 110 8.02 17.89 10.21
N PRO A 111 8.82 17.83 9.13
CA PRO A 111 8.28 17.85 7.77
C PRO A 111 7.37 16.66 7.46
N ILE A 112 7.61 15.52 8.10
CA ILE A 112 6.87 14.26 7.85
C ILE A 112 5.70 14.10 8.82
N LYS A 113 5.83 14.70 10.01
CA LYS A 113 4.78 14.69 11.03
C LYS A 113 3.49 15.34 10.56
N ARG A 114 3.57 16.45 9.80
CA ARG A 114 2.38 17.16 9.30
C ARG A 114 1.52 16.30 8.34
N PRO A 115 2.07 15.68 7.29
CA PRO A 115 1.31 14.74 6.45
C PRO A 115 0.67 13.59 7.24
N LEU A 116 1.39 13.02 8.22
CA LEU A 116 0.86 11.95 9.07
C LEU A 116 -0.35 12.41 9.90
N LEU A 117 -0.30 13.63 10.44
CA LEU A 117 -1.40 14.24 11.18
C LEU A 117 -2.64 14.48 10.30
N HIS A 118 -2.49 14.70 9.00
CA HIS A 118 -3.62 14.83 8.08
C HIS A 118 -4.36 13.51 7.86
N LEU A 119 -3.67 12.36 7.94
CA LEU A 119 -4.26 11.03 7.74
C LEU A 119 -4.94 10.49 9.02
N SER A 120 -4.42 10.85 10.19
CA SER A 120 -4.84 10.27 11.47
C SER A 120 -6.34 10.42 11.78
N PRO A 121 -7.00 11.59 11.62
CA PRO A 121 -8.41 11.76 12.01
C PRO A 121 -9.35 10.80 11.27
N GLY A 122 -9.17 10.62 9.96
CA GLY A 122 -10.00 9.69 9.19
C GLY A 122 -9.79 8.23 9.59
N LEU A 123 -8.56 7.85 9.96
CA LEU A 123 -8.23 6.50 10.41
C LEU A 123 -8.73 6.23 11.84
N VAL A 124 -8.75 7.25 12.71
CA VAL A 124 -9.40 7.18 14.03
C VAL A 124 -10.89 6.89 13.86
N GLU A 125 -11.57 7.53 12.92
CA GLU A 125 -12.99 7.27 12.65
C GLU A 125 -13.26 5.84 12.16
N VAL A 126 -12.34 5.26 11.38
CA VAL A 126 -12.41 3.84 10.97
C VAL A 126 -12.36 2.89 12.18
N SER A 127 -11.73 3.27 13.29
CA SER A 127 -11.62 2.42 14.47
C SER A 127 -12.95 2.11 15.17
N LYS A 128 -13.97 2.95 14.93
CA LYS A 128 -15.35 2.70 15.40
C LYS A 128 -15.97 1.46 14.76
N TYR A 129 -15.42 0.97 13.65
CA TYR A 129 -15.88 -0.20 12.91
C TYR A 129 -15.05 -1.46 13.20
N LYS A 130 -14.16 -1.43 14.20
CA LYS A 130 -13.29 -2.58 14.55
C LYS A 130 -14.07 -3.87 14.83
N ASP A 131 -15.31 -3.75 15.31
CA ASP A 131 -16.13 -4.91 15.68
C ASP A 131 -16.54 -5.71 14.42
N ILE A 132 -16.75 -5.02 13.28
CA ILE A 132 -16.98 -5.63 11.96
C ILE A 132 -15.74 -6.42 11.48
N ALA A 133 -14.58 -6.14 12.07
CA ALA A 133 -13.30 -6.73 11.74
C ALA A 133 -12.95 -7.92 12.66
N ALA A 134 -13.74 -8.21 13.70
CA ALA A 134 -13.41 -9.10 14.82
C ALA A 134 -13.34 -10.61 14.49
N GLY A 135 -13.60 -11.01 13.23
CA GLY A 135 -13.49 -12.41 12.78
C GLY A 135 -12.77 -12.58 11.43
N ALA A 136 -12.25 -11.49 10.86
CA ALA A 136 -11.46 -11.55 9.63
C ALA A 136 -10.05 -12.08 9.97
N PRO A 137 -9.47 -13.00 9.17
CA PRO A 137 -8.08 -13.37 9.37
C PRO A 137 -7.25 -12.09 9.27
N ALA A 138 -6.40 -11.84 10.26
CA ALA A 138 -5.38 -10.80 10.14
C ALA A 138 -4.62 -11.12 8.86
N SER A 139 -4.88 -10.38 7.78
CA SER A 139 -3.97 -10.39 6.64
C SER A 139 -2.66 -9.94 7.26
N GLY A 140 -1.69 -10.86 7.36
CA GLY A 140 -0.38 -10.56 7.91
C GLY A 140 0.14 -9.26 7.30
N PRO A 141 1.05 -8.56 8.01
CA PRO A 141 1.52 -7.24 7.59
C PRO A 141 1.75 -7.27 6.10
N LEU A 142 1.11 -6.34 5.37
CA LEU A 142 1.27 -6.25 3.92
C LEU A 142 2.76 -6.43 3.63
N PRO A 143 3.19 -7.23 2.63
CA PRO A 143 4.62 -7.41 2.35
C PRO A 143 5.36 -6.09 2.04
N VAL A 144 4.63 -4.99 1.90
CA VAL A 144 5.12 -3.61 1.77
C VAL A 144 5.56 -3.00 3.13
N MET A 145 5.14 -3.60 4.25
CA MET A 145 5.32 -3.12 5.63
C MET A 145 6.27 -3.98 6.47
N ALA A 146 7.02 -4.91 5.87
CA ALA A 146 8.26 -5.39 6.49
C ALA A 146 9.33 -4.29 6.38
N LEU A 147 9.03 -3.12 6.92
CA LEU A 147 10.03 -2.12 7.27
C LEU A 147 10.78 -2.74 8.43
N ASN A 148 11.88 -3.44 8.14
CA ASN A 148 12.97 -3.59 9.09
C ASN A 148 13.57 -2.19 9.30
N ALA A 149 12.81 -1.30 9.92
CA ALA A 149 13.32 -0.11 10.56
C ALA A 149 14.04 -0.59 11.81
N GLY A 150 15.24 -1.15 11.61
CA GLY A 150 16.22 -1.21 12.69
C GLY A 150 16.35 0.20 13.26
N ALA A 151 16.45 0.30 14.59
CA ALA A 151 16.55 1.58 15.27
C ALA A 151 17.63 2.45 14.57
N PRO A 152 17.26 3.61 13.99
CA PRO A 152 18.21 4.44 13.28
C PRO A 152 19.23 4.96 14.30
N LYS A 153 20.52 4.80 13.98
CA LYS A 153 21.59 5.47 14.72
C LYS A 153 21.63 6.91 14.21
N PHE A 154 21.13 7.82 15.04
CA PHE A 154 20.95 9.25 14.77
C PHE A 154 22.28 9.95 14.45
N GLY A 155 22.32 10.74 13.38
CA GLY A 155 23.47 11.60 13.08
C GLY A 155 23.47 12.46 11.80
N PHE A 156 22.51 12.33 10.87
CA PHE A 156 22.54 13.08 9.61
C PHE A 156 21.23 13.82 9.30
N VAL A 157 21.30 15.14 9.16
CA VAL A 157 20.19 15.98 8.69
C VAL A 157 19.87 15.64 7.23
N GLY A 158 18.62 15.25 6.92
CA GLY A 158 18.12 14.94 5.56
C GLY A 158 18.05 13.45 5.17
N ALA A 159 18.91 12.63 5.76
CA ALA A 159 19.02 11.19 5.52
C ALA A 159 17.85 10.39 6.13
N ASP A 160 17.55 10.68 7.39
CA ASP A 160 16.45 10.07 8.13
C ASP A 160 15.09 10.58 7.63
N ASP A 161 15.06 11.83 7.18
CA ASP A 161 13.91 12.44 6.52
C ASP A 161 13.58 11.71 5.20
N ALA A 162 14.58 11.28 4.43
CA ALA A 162 14.36 10.55 3.18
C ALA A 162 13.74 9.16 3.41
N MET A 163 14.22 8.42 4.42
CA MET A 163 13.66 7.11 4.77
C MET A 163 12.23 7.22 5.31
N ALA A 164 11.98 8.19 6.20
CA ALA A 164 10.64 8.40 6.72
C ALA A 164 9.69 8.95 5.63
N ALA A 165 10.17 9.77 4.69
CA ALA A 165 9.37 10.28 3.57
C ALA A 165 9.04 9.16 2.56
N THR A 166 9.97 8.26 2.28
CA THR A 166 9.71 7.09 1.43
C THR A 166 8.73 6.10 2.08
N ALA A 167 8.80 5.90 3.40
CA ALA A 167 7.81 5.11 4.14
C ALA A 167 6.42 5.77 4.11
N LEU A 168 6.36 7.08 4.36
CA LEU A 168 5.12 7.87 4.27
C LEU A 168 4.48 7.79 2.89
N LEU A 169 5.29 8.00 1.84
CA LEU A 169 4.88 7.89 0.45
C LEU A 169 4.30 6.49 0.15
N ALA A 170 4.96 5.44 0.64
CA ALA A 170 4.52 4.07 0.45
C ALA A 170 3.16 3.79 1.11
N MET A 171 3.00 4.24 2.36
CA MET A 171 1.74 4.11 3.10
C MET A 171 0.62 4.91 2.43
N ALA A 172 0.88 6.17 2.08
CA ALA A 172 -0.10 7.04 1.44
C ALA A 172 -0.60 6.43 0.13
N PHE A 173 0.31 5.86 -0.69
CA PHE A 173 -0.05 5.17 -1.92
C PHE A 173 -0.89 3.91 -1.65
N VAL A 174 -0.46 3.05 -0.72
CA VAL A 174 -1.21 1.83 -0.36
C VAL A 174 -2.61 2.20 0.11
N LEU A 175 -2.72 3.21 0.98
CA LEU A 175 -3.98 3.72 1.50
C LEU A 175 -4.85 4.26 0.35
N SER A 176 -4.30 5.08 -0.55
CA SER A 176 -5.03 5.60 -1.72
C SER A 176 -5.52 4.48 -2.63
N VAL A 177 -4.68 3.50 -2.97
CA VAL A 177 -5.07 2.37 -3.83
C VAL A 177 -6.15 1.52 -3.17
N LEU A 178 -6.02 1.23 -1.88
CA LEU A 178 -7.04 0.49 -1.13
C LEU A 178 -8.37 1.24 -1.12
N ILE A 179 -8.35 2.55 -0.87
CA ILE A 179 -9.56 3.38 -0.86
C ILE A 179 -10.21 3.48 -2.23
N ILE A 180 -9.42 3.64 -3.29
CA ILE A 180 -9.96 3.66 -4.64
C ILE A 180 -10.56 2.29 -5.00
N LEU A 181 -9.87 1.18 -4.69
CA LEU A 181 -10.40 -0.17 -4.86
C LEU A 181 -11.73 -0.37 -4.14
N MET A 182 -11.85 0.14 -2.91
CA MET A 182 -13.08 0.11 -2.13
C MET A 182 -14.20 0.89 -2.80
N ILE A 183 -13.98 2.17 -3.09
CA ILE A 183 -15.00 3.07 -3.63
C ILE A 183 -15.47 2.61 -5.01
N GLN A 184 -14.57 2.04 -5.81
CA GLN A 184 -14.88 1.59 -7.16
C GLN A 184 -15.51 0.20 -7.21
N ASN A 185 -15.44 -0.60 -6.14
CA ASN A 185 -16.11 -1.88 -6.10
C ASN A 185 -17.64 -1.68 -6.01
N PRO A 186 -18.44 -2.05 -7.03
CA PRO A 186 -19.87 -1.74 -7.07
C PRO A 186 -20.64 -2.47 -5.95
N THR A 187 -20.15 -3.63 -5.52
CA THR A 187 -20.74 -4.37 -4.41
C THR A 187 -20.46 -3.69 -3.08
N PHE A 188 -19.22 -3.24 -2.87
CA PHE A 188 -18.86 -2.44 -1.71
C PHE A 188 -19.69 -1.16 -1.68
N ARG A 189 -19.74 -0.40 -2.79
CA ARG A 189 -20.53 0.83 -2.89
C ARG A 189 -22.01 0.62 -2.59
N LYS A 190 -22.61 -0.44 -3.14
CA LYS A 190 -24.02 -0.78 -2.88
C LYS A 190 -24.24 -1.15 -1.42
N ALA A 191 -23.36 -1.97 -0.83
CA ALA A 191 -23.43 -2.36 0.58
C ALA A 191 -23.26 -1.16 1.53
N VAL A 192 -22.26 -0.29 1.30
CA VAL A 192 -22.02 0.91 2.11
C VAL A 192 -23.13 1.95 1.94
N SER A 193 -23.61 2.19 0.72
CA SER A 193 -24.66 3.19 0.46
C SER A 193 -25.99 2.89 1.14
N VAL A 194 -26.28 1.60 1.37
CA VAL A 194 -27.53 1.14 1.97
C VAL A 194 -27.44 1.08 3.49
N ARG A 195 -26.25 0.81 4.08
CA ARG A 195 -26.10 0.51 5.51
C ARG A 195 -25.12 1.38 6.29
N ALA A 196 -24.18 2.05 5.64
CA ALA A 196 -23.09 2.78 6.30
C ALA A 196 -22.71 4.07 5.54
N LYS A 197 -23.68 4.97 5.32
CA LYS A 197 -23.44 6.28 4.67
C LYS A 197 -22.30 7.07 5.32
N GLU A 198 -22.14 6.93 6.64
CA GLU A 198 -21.06 7.57 7.37
C GLU A 198 -19.69 6.98 7.03
N LEU A 199 -19.59 5.66 6.82
CA LEU A 199 -18.37 5.01 6.35
C LEU A 199 -18.00 5.44 4.93
N ASP A 200 -18.95 5.60 4.00
CA ASP A 200 -18.68 6.15 2.67
C ASP A 200 -18.07 7.56 2.77
N ARG A 201 -18.61 8.40 3.67
CA ARG A 201 -18.10 9.75 3.91
C ARG A 201 -16.67 9.72 4.46
N ILE A 202 -16.39 8.86 5.43
CA ILE A 202 -15.04 8.66 6.00
C ILE A 202 -14.06 8.20 4.93
N LEU A 203 -14.44 7.22 4.10
CA LEU A 203 -13.57 6.70 3.04
C LEU A 203 -13.27 7.74 1.97
N ARG A 204 -14.24 8.58 1.59
CA ARG A 204 -13.99 9.71 0.66
C ARG A 204 -13.08 10.76 1.28
N ALA A 205 -13.27 11.10 2.55
CA ALA A 205 -12.39 12.04 3.25
C ALA A 205 -10.95 11.49 3.34
N LEU A 206 -10.80 10.21 3.66
CA LEU A 206 -9.52 9.51 3.64
C LEU A 206 -8.90 9.47 2.24
N GLN A 207 -9.70 9.31 1.18
CA GLN A 207 -9.20 9.37 -0.19
C GLN A 207 -8.53 10.72 -0.46
N VAL A 208 -9.21 11.82 -0.17
CA VAL A 208 -8.68 13.18 -0.35
C VAL A 208 -7.42 13.39 0.50
N SER A 209 -7.48 13.02 1.79
CA SER A 209 -6.34 13.18 2.70
C SER A 209 -5.13 12.36 2.26
N SER A 210 -5.33 11.11 1.84
CA SER A 210 -4.26 10.24 1.31
C SER A 210 -3.59 10.84 0.07
N MET A 211 -4.36 11.43 -0.84
CA MET A 211 -3.80 12.08 -2.03
C MET A 211 -3.03 13.35 -1.69
N THR A 212 -3.47 14.12 -0.69
CA THR A 212 -2.72 15.29 -0.21
C THR A 212 -1.40 14.87 0.44
N GLY A 213 -1.43 13.91 1.38
CA GLY A 213 -0.21 13.43 2.04
C GLY A 213 0.79 12.80 1.07
N LEU A 214 0.31 12.14 0.02
CA LEU A 214 1.14 11.60 -1.06
C LEU A 214 1.87 12.71 -1.84
N ARG A 215 1.19 13.82 -2.17
CA ARG A 215 1.83 14.98 -2.81
C ARG A 215 2.85 15.63 -1.90
N GLU A 216 2.49 15.90 -0.65
CA GLU A 216 3.40 16.47 0.34
C GLU A 216 4.65 15.60 0.52
N SER A 217 4.51 14.27 0.49
CA SER A 217 5.64 13.34 0.55
C SER A 217 6.59 13.48 -0.64
N VAL A 218 6.05 13.69 -1.85
CA VAL A 218 6.87 13.95 -3.05
C VAL A 218 7.59 15.28 -2.92
N ASP A 219 6.92 16.31 -2.42
CA ASP A 219 7.53 17.63 -2.23
C ASP A 219 8.68 17.57 -1.23
N ILE A 220 8.54 16.81 -0.14
CA ILE A 220 9.62 16.53 0.83
C ILE A 220 10.78 15.78 0.17
N ILE A 221 10.49 14.74 -0.62
CA ILE A 221 11.54 14.01 -1.35
C ILE A 221 12.28 14.95 -2.30
N ASN A 222 11.55 15.84 -2.98
CA ASN A 222 12.13 16.82 -3.88
C ASN A 222 12.97 17.88 -3.15
N SER A 223 12.53 18.34 -1.96
CA SER A 223 13.32 19.26 -1.15
C SER A 223 14.62 18.63 -0.68
N ILE A 224 14.59 17.37 -0.22
CA ILE A 224 15.79 16.62 0.18
C ILE A 224 16.81 16.54 -0.96
N PHE A 225 16.35 16.37 -2.21
CA PHE A 225 17.28 16.41 -3.36
C PHE A 225 17.89 17.78 -3.59
N SER A 226 17.09 18.84 -3.48
CA SER A 226 17.60 20.20 -3.60
C SER A 226 18.64 20.47 -2.52
N ASP A 227 18.32 20.12 -1.26
CA ASP A 227 19.19 20.33 -0.11
C ASP A 227 20.50 19.54 -0.23
N SER A 228 20.42 18.30 -0.72
CA SER A 228 21.59 17.44 -0.96
C SER A 228 22.49 17.98 -2.06
N LYS A 229 21.91 18.57 -3.11
CA LYS A 229 22.67 19.23 -4.18
C LYS A 229 23.33 20.52 -3.68
N ASP A 230 22.62 21.28 -2.86
CA ASP A 230 23.16 22.48 -2.24
C ASP A 230 24.30 22.14 -1.28
N GLU A 231 24.27 20.97 -0.64
CA GLU A 231 25.34 20.48 0.22
C GLU A 231 26.64 20.20 -0.54
N GLU A 232 26.55 19.63 -1.75
CA GLU A 232 27.73 19.49 -2.62
C GLU A 232 28.33 20.88 -2.92
N GLN A 233 27.48 21.85 -3.25
CA GLN A 233 27.90 23.19 -3.59
C GLN A 233 28.51 23.93 -2.39
N ARG A 234 27.91 23.79 -1.19
CA ARG A 234 28.44 24.30 0.08
C ARG A 234 29.80 23.70 0.40
N CYS A 235 29.97 22.38 0.20
CA CYS A 235 31.26 21.76 0.43
C CYS A 235 32.35 22.35 -0.48
N ARG A 236 32.09 22.51 -1.78
CA ARG A 236 33.05 23.13 -2.72
C ARG A 236 33.43 24.57 -2.35
N GLN A 237 32.52 25.28 -1.69
CA GLN A 237 32.72 26.67 -1.26
C GLN A 237 33.35 26.78 0.13
N SER A 238 33.54 25.66 0.84
CA SER A 238 34.09 25.67 2.19
C SER A 238 35.57 26.07 2.18
N PRO A 239 36.04 26.91 3.12
CA PRO A 239 37.47 27.20 3.26
C PRO A 239 38.31 25.97 3.65
N THR A 240 37.68 24.91 4.17
CA THR A 240 38.35 23.65 4.52
C THR A 240 38.41 22.65 3.37
N PHE A 241 37.80 22.95 2.22
CA PHE A 241 37.70 22.05 1.09
C PHE A 241 39.08 21.66 0.55
N GLN A 242 39.29 20.36 0.34
CA GLN A 242 40.52 19.83 -0.25
C GLN A 242 40.20 18.96 -1.47
N GLU A 243 40.59 19.44 -2.65
CA GLU A 243 40.42 18.70 -3.91
C GLU A 243 41.53 17.66 -4.09
N THR A 244 41.35 16.51 -3.43
CA THR A 244 42.18 15.31 -3.64
C THR A 244 41.55 14.40 -4.71
N PRO A 245 42.32 13.49 -5.36
CA PRO A 245 41.74 12.49 -6.25
C PRO A 245 40.65 11.63 -5.59
N GLU A 246 40.79 11.36 -4.30
CA GLU A 246 39.83 10.64 -3.48
C GLU A 246 38.53 11.45 -3.28
N CYS A 247 38.67 12.76 -3.01
CA CYS A 247 37.53 13.68 -2.95
C CYS A 247 36.80 13.74 -4.30
N THR A 248 37.50 13.94 -5.42
CA THR A 248 36.88 13.98 -6.75
C THR A 248 36.11 12.69 -7.06
N ALA A 249 36.66 11.52 -6.67
CA ALA A 249 35.98 10.25 -6.82
C ALA A 249 34.72 10.13 -5.94
N ALA A 250 34.79 10.59 -4.68
CA ALA A 250 33.65 10.59 -3.75
C ALA A 250 32.53 11.53 -4.23
N MET A 251 32.86 12.74 -4.66
CA MET A 251 31.90 13.68 -5.26
C MET A 251 31.22 13.09 -6.51
N ARG A 252 31.97 12.38 -7.36
CA ARG A 252 31.40 11.72 -8.54
C ARG A 252 30.39 10.63 -8.14
N ARG A 253 30.72 9.78 -7.16
CA ARG A 253 29.78 8.76 -6.64
C ARG A 253 28.50 9.40 -6.10
N PHE A 254 28.65 10.41 -5.25
CA PHE A 254 27.52 11.17 -4.70
C PHE A 254 26.63 11.77 -5.81
N ALA A 255 27.22 12.44 -6.80
CA ALA A 255 26.49 13.01 -7.92
C ALA A 255 25.79 11.94 -8.79
N GLU A 256 26.41 10.78 -8.99
CA GLU A 256 25.79 9.65 -9.68
C GLU A 256 24.58 9.10 -8.92
N THR A 257 24.69 8.98 -7.60
CA THR A 257 23.59 8.53 -6.72
C THR A 257 22.44 9.54 -6.72
N LEU A 258 22.72 10.84 -6.62
CA LEU A 258 21.71 11.90 -6.78
C LEU A 258 21.02 11.82 -8.13
N LYS A 259 21.76 11.63 -9.22
CA LYS A 259 21.19 11.50 -10.57
C LYS A 259 20.26 10.28 -10.69
N LYS A 260 20.65 9.14 -10.12
CA LYS A 260 19.79 7.94 -10.07
C LYS A 260 18.50 8.25 -9.31
N MET A 261 18.61 8.92 -8.17
CA MET A 261 17.45 9.22 -7.33
C MET A 261 16.52 10.25 -7.98
N GLN A 262 17.06 11.27 -8.63
CA GLN A 262 16.30 12.24 -9.44
C GLN A 262 15.55 11.57 -10.60
N SER A 263 16.10 10.49 -11.19
CA SER A 263 15.42 9.73 -12.24
C SER A 263 14.19 8.95 -11.74
N LEU A 264 14.05 8.76 -10.42
CA LEU A 264 12.86 8.14 -9.83
C LEU A 264 11.68 9.10 -9.74
N LEU A 265 11.91 10.41 -9.60
CA LEU A 265 10.83 11.39 -9.45
C LEU A 265 9.81 11.35 -10.62
N PRO A 266 10.21 11.34 -11.90
CA PRO A 266 9.25 11.21 -13.00
C PRO A 266 8.49 9.89 -12.99
N ARG A 267 9.16 8.78 -12.60
CA ARG A 267 8.53 7.45 -12.50
C ARG A 267 7.47 7.44 -11.40
N LEU A 268 7.78 8.05 -10.26
CA LEU A 268 6.86 8.21 -9.15
C LEU A 268 5.68 9.07 -9.56
N MET A 269 5.92 10.28 -10.08
CA MET A 269 4.87 11.19 -10.54
C MET A 269 3.94 10.56 -11.58
N LYS A 270 4.49 9.77 -12.50
CA LYS A 270 3.69 9.01 -13.45
C LYS A 270 2.78 7.99 -12.76
N ALA A 271 3.31 7.21 -11.82
CA ALA A 271 2.51 6.24 -11.06
C ALA A 271 1.40 6.94 -10.24
N LEU A 272 1.70 8.11 -9.64
CA LEU A 272 0.70 8.89 -8.91
C LEU A 272 -0.37 9.45 -9.84
N GLN A 273 0.02 9.91 -11.03
CA GLN A 273 -0.91 10.39 -12.05
C GLN A 273 -1.83 9.26 -12.53
N GLU A 274 -1.30 8.06 -12.74
CA GLU A 274 -2.10 6.87 -13.09
C GLU A 274 -3.13 6.53 -12.00
N VAL A 275 -2.76 6.63 -10.71
CA VAL A 275 -3.70 6.49 -9.59
C VAL A 275 -4.79 7.56 -9.62
N LEU A 276 -4.40 8.83 -9.84
CA LEU A 276 -5.31 9.97 -9.90
C LEU A 276 -6.30 9.86 -11.06
N ASP A 277 -5.83 9.44 -12.23
CA ASP A 277 -6.65 9.30 -13.42
C ASP A 277 -7.64 8.14 -13.27
N PHE A 278 -7.19 7.02 -12.69
CA PHE A 278 -8.07 5.92 -12.34
C PHE A 278 -9.13 6.32 -11.30
N ALA A 279 -8.74 7.10 -10.28
CA ALA A 279 -9.67 7.61 -9.27
C ALA A 279 -10.77 8.51 -9.87
N LYS A 280 -10.43 9.30 -10.90
CA LYS A 280 -11.38 10.18 -11.61
C LYS A 280 -12.27 9.43 -12.59
N ARG A 281 -11.70 8.50 -13.36
CA ARG A 281 -12.38 7.79 -14.46
C ARG A 281 -11.97 6.32 -14.48
N PRO A 282 -12.71 5.45 -13.79
CA PRO A 282 -12.49 4.02 -13.83
C PRO A 282 -12.77 3.51 -15.24
N HIS A 283 -11.87 2.69 -15.77
CA HIS A 283 -12.03 2.12 -17.11
C HIS A 283 -11.56 0.67 -17.13
N ALA A 284 -12.22 -0.14 -17.97
CA ALA A 284 -11.83 -1.52 -18.18
C ALA A 284 -10.43 -1.56 -18.81
N GLY A 285 -9.50 -2.27 -18.16
CA GLY A 285 -8.11 -2.40 -18.61
C GLY A 285 -7.06 -1.83 -17.65
N PHE A 286 -7.45 -1.09 -16.60
CA PHE A 286 -6.52 -0.64 -15.58
C PHE A 286 -6.05 -1.81 -14.70
N ASP A 287 -4.77 -2.17 -14.82
CA ASP A 287 -4.16 -3.25 -14.03
C ASP A 287 -3.55 -2.68 -12.74
N ILE A 288 -4.34 -2.74 -11.67
CA ILE A 288 -3.96 -2.28 -10.33
C ILE A 288 -2.78 -3.08 -9.77
N MET A 289 -2.63 -4.36 -10.16
CA MET A 289 -1.50 -5.18 -9.71
C MET A 289 -0.22 -4.75 -10.39
N LYS A 290 -0.27 -4.45 -11.70
CA LYS A 290 0.87 -3.88 -12.43
C LYS A 290 1.29 -2.54 -11.83
N LEU A 291 0.33 -1.66 -11.52
CA LEU A 291 0.60 -0.37 -10.87
C LEU A 291 1.23 -0.56 -9.48
N ARG A 292 0.67 -1.46 -8.66
CA ARG A 292 1.20 -1.80 -7.34
C ARG A 292 2.62 -2.34 -7.42
N LEU A 293 2.90 -3.24 -8.35
CA LEU A 293 4.25 -3.79 -8.55
C LEU A 293 5.24 -2.71 -9.01
N ALA A 294 4.83 -1.85 -9.94
CA ALA A 294 5.63 -0.73 -10.40
C ALA A 294 5.95 0.24 -9.26
N PHE A 295 4.97 0.60 -8.45
CA PHE A 295 5.14 1.49 -7.31
C PHE A 295 5.99 0.85 -6.20
N ASN A 296 5.75 -0.41 -5.84
CA ASN A 296 6.58 -1.13 -4.88
C ASN A 296 8.05 -1.18 -5.32
N LYS A 297 8.30 -1.35 -6.63
CA LYS A 297 9.65 -1.27 -7.18
C LYS A 297 10.23 0.13 -7.01
N ILE A 298 9.47 1.19 -7.31
CA ILE A 298 9.93 2.58 -7.13
C ILE A 298 10.27 2.86 -5.66
N VAL A 299 9.46 2.43 -4.71
CA VAL A 299 9.73 2.60 -3.28
C VAL A 299 11.00 1.86 -2.86
N LYS A 300 11.18 0.61 -3.30
CA LYS A 300 12.39 -0.16 -3.01
C LYS A 300 13.64 0.48 -3.62
N ASP A 301 13.55 0.92 -4.88
CA ASP A 301 14.63 1.65 -5.57
C ASP A 301 14.97 2.93 -4.78
N ALA A 302 13.96 3.68 -4.30
CA ALA A 302 14.14 4.90 -3.53
C ALA A 302 14.76 4.66 -2.15
N GLN A 303 14.36 3.58 -1.45
CA GLN A 303 14.96 3.18 -0.17
C GLN A 303 16.43 2.81 -0.32
N ALA A 304 16.77 2.01 -1.33
CA ALA A 304 18.16 1.63 -1.60
C ALA A 304 19.01 2.86 -1.94
N LEU A 305 18.53 3.73 -2.84
CA LEU A 305 19.25 4.95 -3.19
C LEU A 305 19.34 5.95 -2.03
N SER A 306 18.34 6.01 -1.15
CA SER A 306 18.40 6.82 0.07
C SER A 306 19.54 6.36 0.97
N PHE A 307 19.75 5.05 1.09
CA PHE A 307 20.88 4.50 1.87
C PHE A 307 22.22 4.77 1.17
N ASP A 308 22.31 4.53 -0.14
CA ASP A 308 23.52 4.83 -0.91
C ASP A 308 23.90 6.32 -0.83
N LEU A 309 22.89 7.21 -0.88
CA LEU A 309 23.09 8.66 -0.78
C LEU A 309 23.68 9.06 0.58
N GLN A 310 23.27 8.40 1.67
CA GLN A 310 23.83 8.62 3.00
C GLN A 310 25.31 8.23 3.06
N VAL A 311 25.62 7.04 2.54
CA VAL A 311 27.00 6.52 2.53
C VAL A 311 27.89 7.42 1.67
N ASP A 312 27.43 7.78 0.47
CA ASP A 312 28.19 8.63 -0.45
C ASP A 312 28.35 10.06 0.09
N LEU A 313 27.34 10.61 0.78
CA LEU A 313 27.44 11.93 1.41
C LEU A 313 28.47 11.94 2.53
N ALA A 314 28.46 10.93 3.39
CA ALA A 314 29.44 10.80 4.47
C ALA A 314 30.87 10.63 3.91
N ASP A 315 31.04 9.75 2.92
CA ASP A 315 32.32 9.53 2.24
C ASP A 315 32.84 10.81 1.55
N MET A 316 31.95 11.56 0.90
CA MET A 316 32.27 12.87 0.31
C MET A 316 32.73 13.85 1.38
N ARG A 317 31.99 13.99 2.49
CA ARG A 317 32.34 14.91 3.58
C ARG A 317 33.72 14.61 4.17
N GLU A 318 34.00 13.34 4.44
CA GLU A 318 35.26 12.89 5.02
C GLU A 318 36.45 13.15 4.09
N LYS A 319 36.32 12.77 2.82
CA LYS A 319 37.41 12.85 1.82
C LYS A 319 37.67 14.26 1.33
N CYS A 320 36.63 15.09 1.25
CA CYS A 320 36.73 16.48 0.80
C CYS A 320 36.95 17.49 1.94
N LYS A 321 37.01 17.02 3.20
CA LYS A 321 37.11 17.87 4.41
C LYS A 321 36.01 18.94 4.48
N CYS A 322 34.79 18.56 4.08
CA CYS A 322 33.63 19.43 4.23
C CYS A 322 33.30 19.59 5.73
N PRO A 323 32.87 20.77 6.20
CA PRO A 323 32.36 20.93 7.55
C PRO A 323 31.13 20.06 7.77
N GLU A 324 30.95 19.56 8.99
CA GLU A 324 29.66 18.99 9.39
C GLU A 324 28.62 20.12 9.30
N GLY A 325 27.48 19.83 8.67
CA GLY A 325 26.40 20.80 8.52
C GLY A 325 25.92 21.35 9.87
N PRO A 326 25.20 22.49 9.87
CA PRO A 326 24.61 23.04 11.09
C PRO A 326 23.65 22.07 11.77
#